data_AF-A0A535YC76-F1
#
_entry.id   AF-A0A535YC76-F1
#
_cell.length_a   1.000
_cell.length_b   1.000
_cell.length_c   1.000
_cell.angle_alpha   90.00
_cell.angle_beta   90.00
_cell.angle_gamma   90.00
#
_symmetry.space_group_name_H-M   'P 1'
#
loop_
_entity.id
_entity.type
_entity.pdbx_description
1 polymer ?
#
loop_
_entity_poly.entity_id
_entity_poly.type
_entity_poly.pdbx_seq_one_letter_code
_entity_poly.pdbx_strand_id
1 'polypeptide(L)'
;MRARGAALALIFVVAACGGSNPSASHTPTPSSTAATTDTATPSTGTSPSATSSPGPATLVHCTTAVPAGDNLVIGTVVGDPTVVVRDIQDPANAKNLCTFDANVISPQFVSSSAVVYATPESQIVEAQLAGGPTVLLATFGGGVVNSGQFAVSPDGRSITYLDGNAWHLVGSAGNRVLTTLPAVPGRGVSPDEDDSFLSYSPDGQYIALFQTFHVGGTGATAPDQIRRASDGSLIYSTSGMTMSVWASVPSRLFFRDSSG
;
A
#
# COMPACT_ATOMS: atom_id res chain seq x y z
N MET A 1 -25.99 -11.74 50.73
CA MET A 1 -27.13 -11.00 51.33
C MET A 1 -27.06 -9.54 50.85
N ARG A 2 -28.20 -8.87 50.61
CA ARG A 2 -28.38 -7.39 50.37
C ARG A 2 -27.51 -6.80 49.21
N ALA A 3 -28.08 -6.28 48.11
CA ALA A 3 -28.94 -5.08 47.97
C ALA A 3 -28.19 -3.77 48.33
N ARG A 4 -28.33 -2.64 47.63
CA ARG A 4 -29.13 -2.26 46.43
C ARG A 4 -28.58 -0.91 45.89
N GLY A 5 -28.86 -0.51 44.65
CA GLY A 5 -28.59 0.87 44.21
C GLY A 5 -28.93 1.14 42.73
N ALA A 6 -29.89 2.04 42.49
CA ALA A 6 -30.21 2.57 41.15
C ALA A 6 -30.73 4.01 41.31
N ALA A 7 -30.41 4.88 40.36
CA ALA A 7 -30.89 6.26 40.25
C ALA A 7 -30.94 6.69 38.78
N LEU A 8 -31.84 7.60 38.39
CA LEU A 8 -32.19 7.87 36.99
C LEU A 8 -32.65 9.32 36.77
N ALA A 9 -32.09 10.01 35.76
CA ALA A 9 -32.51 11.33 35.24
C ALA A 9 -32.00 11.50 33.77
N LEU A 10 -32.57 12.27 32.82
CA LEU A 10 -33.57 13.38 32.80
C LEU A 10 -32.98 14.77 33.16
N ILE A 11 -33.42 15.93 32.63
CA ILE A 11 -34.52 16.26 31.68
C ILE A 11 -34.17 17.56 30.88
N PHE A 12 -34.46 17.62 29.57
CA PHE A 12 -34.78 18.80 28.67
C PHE A 12 -33.76 19.97 28.52
N VAL A 13 -33.33 20.42 27.33
CA VAL A 13 -33.99 21.05 26.13
C VAL A 13 -34.15 22.58 26.21
N VAL A 14 -33.57 23.29 25.22
CA VAL A 14 -34.12 24.48 24.50
C VAL A 14 -33.53 24.48 23.07
N ALA A 15 -34.27 25.01 22.08
CA ALA A 15 -33.83 25.15 20.68
C ALA A 15 -33.75 26.63 20.25
N ALA A 16 -33.04 26.92 19.15
CA ALA A 16 -33.05 28.23 18.51
C ALA A 16 -33.13 28.09 16.98
N CYS A 17 -34.15 28.69 16.36
CA CYS A 17 -34.28 28.85 14.91
C CYS A 17 -34.23 30.34 14.55
N GLY A 18 -33.66 30.69 13.40
CA GLY A 18 -33.64 32.07 12.92
C GLY A 18 -33.25 32.18 11.45
N GLY A 19 -34.18 32.66 10.62
CA GLY A 19 -33.85 33.30 9.33
C GLY A 19 -33.54 34.79 9.52
N SER A 20 -33.42 35.62 8.47
CA SER A 20 -33.74 35.41 7.05
C SER A 20 -32.95 36.39 6.16
N ASN A 21 -32.73 36.04 4.89
CA ASN A 21 -32.42 37.00 3.80
C ASN A 21 -33.73 37.71 3.35
N PRO A 22 -33.72 38.93 2.74
CA PRO A 22 -33.33 39.14 1.32
C PRO A 22 -32.82 40.55 0.90
N SER A 23 -32.72 40.79 -0.43
CA SER A 23 -32.37 42.02 -1.19
C SER A 23 -30.89 42.44 -1.19
N ALA A 24 -30.16 42.47 -2.33
CA ALA A 24 -30.28 43.26 -3.58
C ALA A 24 -29.63 44.68 -3.46
N SER A 25 -29.02 45.30 -4.47
CA SER A 25 -29.12 45.16 -5.94
C SER A 25 -27.89 45.77 -6.70
N HIS A 26 -27.88 45.64 -8.04
CA HIS A 26 -27.17 46.42 -9.09
C HIS A 26 -25.72 46.08 -9.54
N THR A 27 -25.64 45.65 -10.80
CA THR A 27 -24.52 45.78 -11.76
C THR A 27 -24.30 47.26 -12.17
N PRO A 28 -23.13 47.63 -12.74
CA PRO A 28 -23.03 47.63 -14.22
C PRO A 28 -21.65 47.22 -14.80
N THR A 29 -21.67 46.79 -16.06
CA THR A 29 -20.48 46.57 -16.92
C THR A 29 -20.01 47.88 -17.57
N PRO A 30 -18.74 47.95 -18.01
CA PRO A 30 -18.50 48.36 -19.41
C PRO A 30 -17.49 47.44 -20.13
N SER A 31 -17.58 47.42 -21.46
CA SER A 31 -16.71 46.62 -22.36
C SER A 31 -15.88 47.54 -23.26
N SER A 32 -14.64 47.15 -23.58
CA SER A 32 -13.89 47.75 -24.70
C SER A 32 -12.90 46.76 -25.34
N THR A 33 -13.10 46.51 -26.63
CA THR A 33 -12.17 45.93 -27.62
C THR A 33 -10.90 46.78 -27.78
N ALA A 34 -9.76 46.36 -28.36
CA ALA A 34 -9.35 45.14 -29.08
C ALA A 34 -7.83 44.84 -28.77
N ALA A 35 -6.91 44.28 -29.57
CA ALA A 35 -6.88 43.87 -30.98
C ALA A 35 -5.72 42.88 -31.32
N THR A 36 -5.77 42.34 -32.55
CA THR A 36 -4.65 41.91 -33.45
C THR A 36 -3.43 41.13 -32.92
N THR A 37 -3.39 39.85 -33.32
CA THR A 37 -2.27 39.12 -33.95
C THR A 37 -0.85 39.20 -33.39
N ASP A 38 -0.28 38.03 -33.09
CA ASP A 38 0.89 37.58 -33.86
C ASP A 38 0.94 36.05 -34.01
N THR A 39 1.58 35.55 -35.08
CA THR A 39 1.58 34.11 -35.43
C THR A 39 2.90 33.45 -35.07
N ALA A 40 2.94 32.70 -33.96
CA ALA A 40 4.11 31.92 -33.54
C ALA A 40 4.09 30.49 -34.10
N THR A 41 5.12 30.14 -34.89
CA THR A 41 5.30 28.82 -35.52
C THR A 41 5.44 27.69 -34.50
N PRO A 42 4.84 26.50 -34.70
CA PRO A 42 5.08 25.34 -33.86
C PRO A 42 6.47 24.74 -34.12
N SER A 43 7.47 25.23 -33.40
CA SER A 43 8.81 24.63 -33.38
C SER A 43 8.75 23.21 -32.81
N THR A 44 9.07 22.21 -33.63
CA THR A 44 9.12 20.79 -33.25
C THR A 44 10.34 20.51 -32.37
N GLY A 45 10.27 20.95 -31.10
CA GLY A 45 11.24 20.59 -30.08
C GLY A 45 11.11 19.10 -29.74
N THR A 46 11.94 18.27 -30.36
CA THR A 46 12.15 16.89 -29.91
C THR A 46 12.77 16.92 -28.52
N SER A 47 11.93 16.90 -27.48
CA SER A 47 12.38 16.66 -26.11
C SER A 47 13.20 15.37 -26.10
N PRO A 48 14.41 15.36 -25.56
CA PRO A 48 15.21 14.14 -25.52
C PRO A 48 14.44 13.08 -24.71
N SER A 49 14.13 11.95 -25.34
CA SER A 49 13.57 10.80 -24.65
C SER A 49 14.45 10.51 -23.45
N ALA A 50 13.86 10.52 -22.25
CA ALA A 50 14.59 10.30 -21.02
C ALA A 50 15.27 8.92 -21.09
N THR A 51 16.59 8.91 -21.25
CA THR A 51 17.37 7.68 -21.29
C THR A 51 17.26 7.03 -19.92
N SER A 52 16.32 6.11 -19.77
CA SER A 52 16.10 5.39 -18.52
C SER A 52 17.41 4.69 -18.16
N SER A 53 18.05 5.13 -17.07
CA SER A 53 19.13 4.36 -16.46
C SER A 53 18.59 2.95 -16.25
N PRO A 54 19.30 1.89 -16.69
CA PRO A 54 18.83 0.54 -16.48
C PRO A 54 18.63 0.33 -14.97
N GLY A 55 17.46 -0.23 -14.61
CA GLY A 55 17.18 -0.60 -13.23
C GLY A 55 18.09 -1.76 -12.76
N PRO A 56 17.91 -2.20 -11.51
CA PRO A 56 18.61 -3.35 -10.96
C PRO A 56 18.47 -4.61 -11.84
N ALA A 57 19.40 -5.55 -11.71
CA ALA A 57 19.29 -6.83 -12.41
C ALA A 57 17.93 -7.50 -12.10
N THR A 58 17.30 -8.10 -13.11
CA THR A 58 16.07 -8.85 -12.87
C THR A 58 16.40 -10.17 -12.16
N LEU A 59 15.65 -10.47 -11.10
CA LEU A 59 15.73 -11.73 -10.35
C LEU A 59 14.58 -12.68 -10.74
N VAL A 60 13.91 -12.43 -11.87
CA VAL A 60 12.87 -13.29 -12.43
C VAL A 60 13.17 -13.61 -13.90
N HIS A 61 13.06 -14.89 -14.24
CA HIS A 61 13.52 -15.45 -15.50
C HIS A 61 12.43 -16.34 -16.09
N CYS A 62 11.79 -15.86 -17.16
CA CYS A 62 10.69 -16.56 -17.83
C CYS A 62 11.19 -17.30 -19.07
N THR A 63 10.88 -18.60 -19.18
CA THR A 63 11.27 -19.44 -20.33
C THR A 63 10.30 -19.33 -21.50
N THR A 64 9.11 -18.80 -21.25
CA THR A 64 8.03 -18.56 -22.22
C THR A 64 7.38 -17.22 -21.92
N ALA A 65 6.83 -16.54 -22.94
CA ALA A 65 6.00 -15.37 -22.70
C ALA A 65 4.78 -15.74 -21.84
N VAL A 66 4.54 -14.98 -20.77
CA VAL A 66 3.39 -15.17 -19.89
C VAL A 66 2.12 -14.63 -20.58
N PRO A 67 1.08 -15.44 -20.80
CA PRO A 67 -0.14 -14.97 -21.47
C PRO A 67 -0.97 -14.06 -20.56
N ALA A 68 -1.52 -12.99 -21.13
CA ALA A 68 -2.34 -12.04 -20.39
C ALA A 68 -3.76 -12.59 -20.15
N GLY A 69 -4.10 -12.82 -18.87
CA GLY A 69 -5.43 -13.26 -18.44
C GLY A 69 -5.50 -14.70 -17.93
N ASP A 70 -4.39 -15.44 -17.95
CA ASP A 70 -4.29 -16.76 -17.32
C ASP A 70 -4.40 -16.67 -15.79
N ASN A 71 -4.90 -17.75 -15.16
CA ASN A 71 -4.82 -17.88 -13.70
C ASN A 71 -3.39 -18.25 -13.30
N LEU A 72 -2.67 -17.29 -12.72
CA LEU A 72 -1.28 -17.43 -12.30
C LEU A 72 -1.14 -17.49 -10.78
N VAL A 73 -0.13 -18.21 -10.29
CA VAL A 73 0.30 -18.21 -8.88
C VAL A 73 1.81 -17.99 -8.75
N ILE A 74 2.23 -17.35 -7.67
CA ILE A 74 3.63 -17.34 -7.19
C ILE A 74 3.72 -18.32 -6.02
N GLY A 75 4.73 -19.18 -6.03
CA GLY A 75 4.97 -20.13 -4.93
C GLY A 75 6.10 -21.11 -5.23
N THR A 76 6.33 -22.04 -4.32
CA THR A 76 7.28 -23.16 -4.49
C THR A 76 6.55 -24.42 -4.99
N VAL A 77 7.31 -25.45 -5.39
CA VAL A 77 6.75 -26.76 -5.77
C VAL A 77 7.15 -27.80 -4.71
N VAL A 78 6.30 -28.79 -4.43
CA VAL A 78 6.61 -29.81 -3.41
C VAL A 78 7.87 -30.58 -3.82
N GLY A 79 8.93 -30.43 -3.01
CA GLY A 79 10.25 -31.01 -3.28
C GLY A 79 11.27 -30.05 -3.92
N ASP A 80 10.86 -28.84 -4.30
CA ASP A 80 11.71 -27.81 -4.90
C ASP A 80 11.53 -26.46 -4.16
N PRO A 81 12.55 -25.95 -3.45
CA PRO A 81 12.46 -24.68 -2.71
C PRO A 81 12.44 -23.45 -3.64
N THR A 82 12.64 -23.62 -4.95
CA THR A 82 12.69 -22.52 -5.90
C THR A 82 11.32 -21.87 -6.06
N VAL A 83 11.26 -20.54 -5.91
CA VAL A 83 10.03 -19.77 -6.15
C VAL A 83 9.81 -19.62 -7.65
N VAL A 84 8.60 -19.87 -8.11
CA VAL A 84 8.20 -19.86 -9.52
C VAL A 84 6.89 -19.13 -9.73
N VAL A 85 6.71 -18.54 -10.92
CA VAL A 85 5.40 -18.19 -11.46
C VAL A 85 4.84 -19.42 -12.19
N ARG A 86 3.66 -19.89 -11.80
CA ARG A 86 2.98 -21.01 -12.46
C ARG A 86 1.66 -20.61 -13.09
N ASP A 87 1.43 -21.15 -14.29
CA ASP A 87 0.10 -21.29 -14.89
C ASP A 87 -0.65 -22.42 -14.16
N ILE A 88 -1.85 -22.11 -13.66
CA ILE A 88 -2.79 -23.06 -13.04
C ILE A 88 -4.17 -23.05 -13.73
N GLN A 89 -4.27 -22.56 -14.96
CA GLN A 89 -5.51 -22.53 -15.75
C GLN A 89 -6.11 -23.93 -15.93
N ASP A 90 -5.27 -24.96 -16.00
CA ASP A 90 -5.61 -26.35 -15.72
C ASP A 90 -4.71 -26.87 -14.59
N PRO A 91 -5.23 -27.02 -13.35
CA PRO A 91 -4.46 -27.52 -12.21
C PRO A 91 -3.89 -28.94 -12.40
N ALA A 92 -4.46 -29.76 -13.29
CA ALA A 92 -3.92 -31.09 -13.59
C ALA A 92 -2.71 -31.05 -14.54
N ASN A 93 -2.52 -29.94 -15.25
CA ASN A 93 -1.43 -29.72 -16.23
C ASN A 93 -0.64 -28.42 -15.97
N ALA A 94 -0.61 -27.97 -14.71
CA ALA A 94 -0.01 -26.70 -14.28
C ALA A 94 1.51 -26.60 -14.54
N LYS A 95 1.96 -25.51 -15.17
CA LYS A 95 3.35 -25.34 -15.66
C LYS A 95 4.08 -24.21 -14.95
N ASN A 96 5.39 -24.33 -14.79
CA ASN A 96 6.25 -23.21 -14.41
C ASN A 96 6.49 -22.36 -15.67
N LEU A 97 6.15 -21.07 -15.62
CA LEU A 97 6.41 -20.11 -16.71
C LEU A 97 7.69 -19.32 -16.46
N CYS A 98 7.94 -18.98 -15.19
CA CYS A 98 9.08 -18.21 -14.73
C CYS A 98 9.64 -18.77 -13.43
N THR A 99 10.94 -18.57 -13.24
CA THR A 99 11.70 -18.93 -12.05
C THR A 99 12.27 -17.65 -11.43
N PHE A 100 12.27 -17.54 -10.11
CA PHE A 100 12.99 -16.48 -9.41
C PHE A 100 14.34 -16.99 -8.87
N ASP A 101 15.32 -16.09 -8.75
CA ASP A 101 16.59 -16.41 -8.09
C ASP A 101 16.39 -16.72 -6.60
N ALA A 102 17.25 -17.59 -6.05
CA ALA A 102 17.14 -18.14 -4.69
C ALA A 102 17.27 -17.10 -3.55
N ASN A 103 17.57 -15.85 -3.88
CA ASN A 103 17.70 -14.70 -2.98
C ASN A 103 16.58 -13.65 -3.16
N VAL A 104 15.53 -13.95 -3.93
CA VAL A 104 14.33 -13.10 -4.01
C VAL A 104 13.61 -13.03 -2.66
N ILE A 105 13.09 -11.85 -2.29
CA ILE A 105 12.36 -11.66 -1.04
C ILE A 105 10.91 -11.23 -1.35
N SER A 106 9.95 -11.98 -0.80
CA SER A 106 8.50 -11.70 -0.81
C SER A 106 7.90 -11.27 -2.17
N PRO A 107 8.10 -12.02 -3.28
CA PRO A 107 7.56 -11.66 -4.59
C PRO A 107 6.02 -11.62 -4.61
N GLN A 108 5.46 -10.55 -5.21
CA GLN A 108 4.02 -10.29 -5.35
C GLN A 108 3.70 -9.92 -6.80
N PHE A 109 2.47 -10.24 -7.27
CA PHE A 109 1.98 -9.72 -8.55
C PHE A 109 1.63 -8.23 -8.43
N VAL A 110 2.03 -7.45 -9.42
CA VAL A 110 1.55 -6.07 -9.67
C VAL A 110 0.45 -6.09 -10.74
N SER A 111 0.57 -7.00 -11.71
CA SER A 111 -0.44 -7.29 -12.74
C SER A 111 -0.27 -8.73 -13.26
N SER A 112 -1.03 -9.12 -14.28
CA SER A 112 -0.80 -10.37 -15.01
C SER A 112 0.49 -10.40 -15.84
N SER A 113 1.17 -9.25 -16.02
CA SER A 113 2.44 -9.14 -16.76
C SER A 113 3.62 -8.68 -15.91
N ALA A 114 3.41 -8.29 -14.66
CA ALA A 114 4.40 -7.60 -13.83
C ALA A 114 4.41 -8.16 -12.39
N VAL A 115 5.61 -8.32 -11.85
CA VAL A 115 5.85 -8.72 -10.46
C VAL A 115 6.74 -7.70 -9.78
N VAL A 116 6.58 -7.58 -8.47
CA VAL A 116 7.49 -6.83 -7.59
C VAL A 116 8.10 -7.78 -6.57
N TYR A 117 9.33 -7.52 -6.18
CA TYR A 117 10.03 -8.25 -5.13
C TYR A 117 11.00 -7.32 -4.39
N ALA A 118 11.41 -7.73 -3.20
CA ALA A 118 12.56 -7.14 -2.53
C ALA A 118 13.85 -7.91 -2.88
N THR A 119 14.99 -7.22 -2.88
CA THR A 119 16.33 -7.80 -3.12
C THR A 119 17.20 -7.74 -1.87
N PRO A 120 18.28 -8.54 -1.77
CA PRO A 120 19.22 -8.50 -0.64
C PRO A 120 19.89 -7.14 -0.44
N GLU A 121 20.02 -6.34 -1.50
CA GLU A 121 20.57 -4.98 -1.51
C GLU A 121 19.59 -3.94 -0.90
N SER A 122 18.50 -4.40 -0.28
CA SER A 122 17.46 -3.58 0.36
C SER A 122 16.72 -2.66 -0.62
N GLN A 123 16.40 -3.22 -1.80
CA GLN A 123 15.68 -2.56 -2.88
C GLN A 123 14.32 -3.24 -3.09
N ILE A 124 13.29 -2.47 -3.44
CA ILE A 124 12.00 -2.99 -3.93
C ILE A 124 11.93 -2.69 -5.42
N VAL A 125 11.80 -3.75 -6.23
CA VAL A 125 12.02 -3.72 -7.68
C VAL A 125 10.85 -4.35 -8.41
N GLU A 126 10.29 -3.64 -9.40
CA GLU A 126 9.32 -4.19 -10.35
C GLU A 126 10.05 -4.76 -11.57
N ALA A 127 9.60 -5.93 -12.04
CA ALA A 127 10.05 -6.57 -13.27
C ALA A 127 8.86 -7.04 -14.12
N GLN A 128 8.96 -6.85 -15.43
CA GLN A 128 7.99 -7.38 -16.39
C GLN A 128 8.31 -8.85 -16.71
N LEU A 129 7.29 -9.71 -16.64
CA LEU A 129 7.39 -11.16 -16.92
C LEU A 129 7.63 -11.47 -18.41
N ALA A 130 7.44 -10.50 -19.31
CA ALA A 130 7.89 -10.58 -20.69
C ALA A 130 9.42 -10.37 -20.85
N GLY A 131 10.13 -10.07 -19.76
CA GLY A 131 11.49 -9.51 -19.79
C GLY A 131 11.50 -8.02 -20.11
N GLY A 132 12.66 -7.38 -19.94
CA GLY A 132 12.85 -5.95 -20.16
C GLY A 132 13.66 -5.30 -19.04
N PRO A 133 13.76 -3.95 -19.01
CA PRO A 133 14.31 -3.23 -17.86
C PRO A 133 13.39 -3.37 -16.65
N THR A 134 14.00 -3.43 -15.46
CA THR A 134 13.30 -3.32 -14.18
C THR A 134 13.07 -1.86 -13.79
N VAL A 135 12.22 -1.63 -12.79
CA VAL A 135 12.02 -0.32 -12.16
C VAL A 135 12.32 -0.42 -10.67
N LEU A 136 13.24 0.40 -10.18
CA LEU A 136 13.46 0.57 -8.74
C LEU A 136 12.32 1.42 -8.15
N LEU A 137 11.43 0.81 -7.36
CA LEU A 137 10.29 1.49 -6.75
C LEU A 137 10.68 2.18 -5.42
N ALA A 138 11.55 1.54 -4.64
CA ALA A 138 12.04 2.07 -3.36
C ALA A 138 13.37 1.43 -2.95
N THR A 139 14.08 2.11 -2.05
CA THR A 139 15.14 1.55 -1.21
C THR A 139 14.71 1.66 0.25
N PHE A 140 15.15 0.72 1.10
CA PHE A 140 14.93 0.76 2.55
C PHE A 140 16.23 0.53 3.31
N GLY A 141 16.31 1.02 4.54
CA GLY A 141 17.38 0.70 5.48
C GLY A 141 17.06 -0.54 6.31
N GLY A 142 18.07 -1.35 6.60
CA GLY A 142 17.98 -2.40 7.62
C GLY A 142 18.11 -1.84 9.05
N GLY A 143 18.07 -2.73 10.05
CA GLY A 143 18.32 -2.38 11.46
C GLY A 143 17.08 -2.30 12.36
N VAL A 144 15.87 -2.35 11.78
CA VAL A 144 14.62 -2.60 12.51
C VAL A 144 13.96 -3.85 11.92
N VAL A 145 13.23 -4.59 12.74
CA VAL A 145 12.41 -5.72 12.27
C VAL A 145 11.32 -5.23 11.32
N ASN A 146 11.03 -6.03 10.30
CA ASN A 146 10.13 -5.73 9.18
C ASN A 146 10.57 -4.58 8.25
N SER A 147 11.77 -4.00 8.41
CA SER A 147 12.39 -3.22 7.32
C SER A 147 12.34 -3.99 6.00
N GLY A 148 11.78 -3.39 4.96
CA GLY A 148 11.58 -4.04 3.65
C GLY A 148 10.31 -4.88 3.52
N GLN A 149 9.49 -5.02 4.56
CA GLN A 149 8.13 -5.53 4.39
C GLN A 149 7.33 -4.54 3.52
N PHE A 150 6.62 -5.05 2.51
CA PHE A 150 5.84 -4.23 1.58
C PHE A 150 4.55 -4.93 1.10
N ALA A 151 3.62 -4.14 0.59
CA ALA A 151 2.42 -4.60 -0.12
C ALA A 151 2.12 -3.71 -1.35
N VAL A 152 1.44 -4.28 -2.35
CA VAL A 152 0.97 -3.59 -3.58
C VAL A 152 -0.53 -3.30 -3.50
N SER A 153 -0.98 -2.19 -4.09
CA SER A 153 -2.41 -1.92 -4.28
C SER A 153 -3.06 -2.90 -5.27
N PRO A 154 -4.35 -3.24 -5.12
CA PRO A 154 -5.05 -4.15 -6.05
C PRO A 154 -5.12 -3.69 -7.52
N ASP A 155 -4.80 -2.41 -7.79
CA ASP A 155 -4.71 -1.84 -9.15
C ASP A 155 -3.26 -1.71 -9.66
N GLY A 156 -2.26 -2.15 -8.89
CA GLY A 156 -0.84 -2.11 -9.23
C GLY A 156 -0.19 -0.72 -9.20
N ARG A 157 -0.91 0.35 -8.83
CA ARG A 157 -0.44 1.74 -8.99
C ARG A 157 0.32 2.33 -7.80
N SER A 158 0.37 1.62 -6.67
CA SER A 158 1.07 2.09 -5.47
C SER A 158 1.59 0.94 -4.63
N ILE A 159 2.75 1.14 -4.00
CA ILE A 159 3.31 0.23 -2.99
C ILE A 159 3.38 0.93 -1.64
N THR A 160 3.19 0.19 -0.56
CA THR A 160 3.45 0.66 0.80
C THR A 160 4.51 -0.24 1.43
N TYR A 161 5.47 0.34 2.17
CA TYR A 161 6.60 -0.41 2.73
C TYR A 161 7.12 0.19 4.03
N LEU A 162 7.89 -0.59 4.80
CA LEU A 162 8.55 -0.15 6.03
C LEU A 162 10.04 0.12 5.81
N ASP A 163 10.52 1.25 6.34
CA ASP A 163 11.91 1.70 6.30
C ASP A 163 12.36 2.08 7.72
N GLY A 164 12.94 1.13 8.44
CA GLY A 164 13.15 1.26 9.87
C GLY A 164 11.81 1.43 10.61
N ASN A 165 11.67 2.51 11.38
CA ASN A 165 10.40 2.90 12.00
C ASN A 165 9.50 3.75 11.07
N ALA A 166 9.95 4.13 9.87
CA ALA A 166 9.13 4.93 8.95
C ALA A 166 8.22 4.04 8.11
N TRP A 167 6.92 4.36 8.06
CA TRP A 167 5.97 3.71 7.17
C TRP A 167 5.77 4.58 5.93
N HIS A 168 6.03 4.03 4.74
CA HIS A 168 6.05 4.73 3.47
C HIS A 168 4.90 4.33 2.53
N LEU A 169 4.58 5.23 1.61
CA LEU A 169 3.68 5.02 0.47
C LEU A 169 4.31 5.63 -0.78
N VAL A 170 4.46 4.82 -1.82
CA VAL A 170 4.92 5.20 -3.15
C VAL A 170 3.75 5.17 -4.12
N GLY A 171 3.59 6.21 -4.93
CA GLY A 171 2.61 6.25 -6.01
C GLY A 171 2.83 7.47 -6.92
N SER A 172 1.78 7.93 -7.60
CA SER A 172 1.84 9.10 -8.50
C SER A 172 2.25 10.42 -7.84
N ALA A 173 2.13 10.51 -6.51
CA ALA A 173 2.62 11.64 -5.71
C ALA A 173 4.10 11.49 -5.26
N GLY A 174 4.82 10.49 -5.77
CA GLY A 174 6.17 10.12 -5.33
C GLY A 174 6.17 9.18 -4.12
N ASN A 175 7.34 9.03 -3.49
CA ASN A 175 7.53 8.29 -2.24
C ASN A 175 7.39 9.26 -1.04
N ARG A 176 6.45 8.98 -0.13
CA ARG A 176 6.16 9.80 1.06
C ARG A 176 6.09 8.95 2.34
N VAL A 177 6.56 9.53 3.44
CA VAL A 177 6.34 9.00 4.79
C VAL A 177 4.87 9.22 5.17
N LEU A 178 4.18 8.16 5.57
CA LEU A 178 2.84 8.19 6.18
C LEU A 178 2.91 8.56 7.66
N THR A 179 3.89 7.99 8.37
CA THR A 179 4.19 8.26 9.78
C THR A 179 5.54 7.67 10.18
N THR A 180 6.04 8.11 11.34
CA THR A 180 7.07 7.39 12.10
C THR A 180 6.38 6.62 13.23
N LEU A 181 6.57 5.31 13.23
CA LEU A 181 6.09 4.37 14.24
C LEU A 181 6.91 4.50 15.54
N PRO A 182 6.47 3.90 16.66
CA PRO A 182 7.22 3.88 17.91
C PRO A 182 8.59 3.16 17.79
N ALA A 183 9.39 3.17 18.86
CA ALA A 183 10.57 2.31 18.89
C ALA A 183 10.18 0.83 19.10
N VAL A 184 10.85 -0.08 18.37
CA VAL A 184 10.81 -1.52 18.68
C VAL A 184 11.66 -1.77 19.92
N PRO A 185 11.14 -2.43 20.98
CA PRO A 185 11.93 -2.79 22.15
C PRO A 185 13.02 -3.82 21.80
N GLY A 186 14.17 -3.72 22.46
CA GLY A 186 15.29 -4.67 22.32
C GLY A 186 15.05 -6.05 22.93
N ARG A 187 13.82 -6.61 22.80
CA ARG A 187 13.42 -7.92 23.32
C ARG A 187 13.79 -9.11 22.40
N GLY A 188 14.21 -8.84 21.16
CA GLY A 188 14.37 -9.85 20.12
C GLY A 188 13.05 -10.18 19.41
N VAL A 189 13.10 -11.13 18.47
CA VAL A 189 11.95 -11.65 17.72
C VAL A 189 11.57 -13.02 18.25
N SER A 190 10.28 -13.26 18.47
CA SER A 190 9.70 -14.51 18.97
C SER A 190 8.86 -15.16 17.86
N PRO A 191 9.38 -16.14 17.08
CA PRO A 191 8.68 -16.67 15.90
C PRO A 191 7.31 -17.30 16.14
N ASP A 192 7.00 -17.66 17.40
CA ASP A 192 5.73 -18.25 17.81
C ASP A 192 4.69 -17.22 18.32
N GLU A 193 5.13 -15.98 18.59
CA GLU A 193 4.31 -14.92 19.19
C GLU A 193 4.25 -13.64 18.33
N ASP A 194 5.26 -13.39 17.50
CA ASP A 194 5.38 -12.18 16.69
C ASP A 194 4.75 -12.31 15.30
N ASP A 195 3.98 -11.30 14.91
CA ASP A 195 3.35 -11.19 13.59
C ASP A 195 3.44 -9.75 13.06
N SER A 196 3.39 -9.58 11.74
CA SER A 196 3.26 -8.28 11.08
C SER A 196 2.45 -8.39 9.81
N PHE A 197 1.25 -7.81 9.85
CA PHE A 197 0.35 -7.67 8.73
C PHE A 197 0.48 -6.27 8.13
N LEU A 198 1.05 -6.16 6.94
CA LEU A 198 1.00 -4.96 6.10
C LEU A 198 0.27 -5.31 4.80
N SER A 199 -0.91 -4.72 4.56
CA SER A 199 -1.73 -5.08 3.40
C SER A 199 -2.74 -3.99 2.98
N TYR A 200 -2.95 -3.84 1.68
CA TYR A 200 -4.06 -3.06 1.12
C TYR A 200 -5.40 -3.78 1.31
N SER A 201 -6.47 -3.01 1.48
CA SER A 201 -7.82 -3.56 1.43
C SER A 201 -8.14 -4.10 0.02
N PRO A 202 -8.95 -5.17 -0.13
CA PRO A 202 -9.25 -5.78 -1.43
C PRO A 202 -9.96 -4.85 -2.44
N ASP A 203 -10.57 -3.77 -1.96
CA ASP A 203 -11.16 -2.68 -2.76
C ASP A 203 -10.20 -1.49 -3.00
N GLY A 204 -8.94 -1.60 -2.55
CA GLY A 204 -7.88 -0.61 -2.75
C GLY A 204 -8.06 0.71 -1.99
N GLN A 205 -9.10 0.86 -1.16
CA GLN A 205 -9.42 2.13 -0.50
C GLN A 205 -8.54 2.41 0.73
N TYR A 206 -8.00 1.37 1.35
CA TYR A 206 -7.26 1.45 2.62
C TYR A 206 -5.96 0.66 2.58
N ILE A 207 -5.04 1.01 3.48
CA ILE A 207 -3.87 0.22 3.87
C ILE A 207 -3.91 0.02 5.37
N ALA A 208 -3.59 -1.19 5.82
CA ALA A 208 -3.53 -1.55 7.23
C ALA A 208 -2.13 -2.06 7.59
N LEU A 209 -1.63 -1.61 8.74
CA LEU A 209 -0.44 -2.13 9.41
C LEU A 209 -0.86 -2.57 10.82
N PHE A 210 -0.69 -3.85 11.16
CA PHE A 210 -1.04 -4.44 12.46
C PHE A 210 0.06 -5.43 12.87
N GLN A 211 0.63 -5.29 14.06
CA GLN A 211 1.91 -5.93 14.40
C GLN A 211 2.25 -5.94 15.90
N THR A 212 3.10 -6.88 16.31
CA THR A 212 3.51 -7.09 17.70
C THR A 212 4.81 -6.36 18.12
N PHE A 213 5.58 -5.83 17.17
CA PHE A 213 6.96 -5.40 17.39
C PHE A 213 7.10 -3.99 17.96
N HIS A 214 6.38 -3.02 17.40
CA HIS A 214 6.44 -1.62 17.81
C HIS A 214 5.46 -1.38 18.98
N VAL A 215 5.86 -0.66 20.03
CA VAL A 215 5.01 -0.47 21.22
C VAL A 215 4.99 0.98 21.72
N GLY A 216 3.87 1.39 22.35
CA GLY A 216 3.63 2.78 22.73
C GLY A 216 3.06 3.61 21.58
N GLY A 217 3.20 4.93 21.65
CA GLY A 217 2.58 5.85 20.67
C GLY A 217 1.04 5.92 20.77
N THR A 218 0.42 6.89 20.09
CA THR A 218 -1.03 7.07 20.04
C THR A 218 -1.46 7.74 18.74
N GLY A 219 -2.70 7.50 18.30
CA GLY A 219 -3.25 8.13 17.09
C GLY A 219 -2.38 7.86 15.86
N ALA A 220 -1.88 8.93 15.23
CA ALA A 220 -1.05 8.84 14.02
C ALA A 220 0.31 8.14 14.24
N THR A 221 0.78 7.98 15.47
CA THR A 221 2.03 7.28 15.83
C THR A 221 1.83 6.00 16.62
N ALA A 222 0.60 5.45 16.67
CA ALA A 222 0.35 4.12 17.23
C ALA A 222 0.98 3.01 16.35
N PRO A 223 1.23 1.79 16.84
CA PRO A 223 1.83 0.73 16.03
C PRO A 223 0.83 0.11 15.04
N ASP A 224 -0.43 -0.01 15.45
CA ASP A 224 -1.52 -0.61 14.69
C ASP A 224 -2.40 0.50 14.09
N GLN A 225 -2.55 0.53 12.76
CA GLN A 225 -3.20 1.63 12.04
C GLN A 225 -3.93 1.17 10.77
N ILE A 226 -5.04 1.82 10.46
CA ILE A 226 -5.69 1.82 9.14
C ILE A 226 -5.61 3.24 8.57
N ARG A 227 -5.12 3.37 7.33
CA ARG A 227 -5.02 4.62 6.58
C ARG A 227 -5.74 4.52 5.25
N ARG A 228 -6.18 5.66 4.72
CA ARG A 228 -6.73 5.74 3.36
C ARG A 228 -5.59 5.68 2.34
N ALA A 229 -5.71 4.84 1.31
CA ALA A 229 -4.66 4.64 0.32
C ALA A 229 -4.36 5.89 -0.52
N SER A 230 -5.37 6.70 -0.87
CA SER A 230 -5.21 7.85 -1.77
C SER A 230 -4.34 8.98 -1.21
N ASP A 231 -4.48 9.30 0.07
CA ASP A 231 -3.82 10.46 0.71
C ASP A 231 -2.93 10.08 1.91
N GLY A 232 -3.02 8.85 2.42
CA GLY A 232 -2.31 8.40 3.61
C GLY A 232 -2.93 8.86 4.93
N SER A 233 -4.13 9.46 4.90
CA SER A 233 -4.84 9.95 6.09
C SER A 233 -5.20 8.82 7.06
N LEU A 234 -5.11 9.11 8.36
CA LEU A 234 -5.49 8.15 9.41
C LEU A 234 -7.00 7.97 9.45
N ILE A 235 -7.44 6.71 9.46
CA ILE A 235 -8.85 6.31 9.56
C ILE A 235 -9.13 5.64 10.90
N TYR A 236 -8.20 4.80 11.37
CA TYR A 236 -8.26 4.12 12.66
C TYR A 236 -6.85 3.86 13.19
N SER A 237 -6.70 3.77 14.51
CA SER A 237 -5.44 3.41 15.17
C SER A 237 -5.73 2.72 16.50
N THR A 238 -4.92 1.74 16.87
CA THR A 238 -5.00 1.01 18.14
C THR A 238 -3.59 0.56 18.57
N SER A 239 -3.47 -0.27 19.61
CA SER A 239 -2.20 -0.87 20.02
C SER A 239 -2.38 -2.23 20.68
N GLY A 240 -1.42 -3.12 20.49
CA GLY A 240 -1.41 -4.45 21.10
C GLY A 240 -2.28 -5.47 20.37
N MET A 241 -2.46 -5.28 19.06
CA MET A 241 -3.05 -6.29 18.19
C MET A 241 -2.02 -7.38 17.89
N THR A 242 -2.48 -8.59 17.56
CA THR A 242 -1.58 -9.75 17.45
C THR A 242 -1.68 -10.51 16.13
N MET A 243 -2.79 -10.37 15.38
CA MET A 243 -2.99 -10.93 14.03
C MET A 243 -3.99 -10.06 13.26
N SER A 244 -3.96 -10.08 11.93
CA SER A 244 -4.94 -9.37 11.08
C SER A 244 -5.15 -10.02 9.71
N VAL A 245 -6.34 -9.83 9.14
CA VAL A 245 -6.71 -10.34 7.80
C VAL A 245 -7.81 -9.50 7.15
N TRP A 246 -7.70 -9.27 5.83
CA TRP A 246 -8.78 -8.71 5.02
C TRP A 246 -9.71 -9.81 4.48
N ALA A 247 -11.01 -9.65 4.66
CA ALA A 247 -12.01 -10.38 3.89
C ALA A 247 -12.32 -9.63 2.58
N SER A 248 -12.53 -10.38 1.49
CA SER A 248 -12.66 -9.84 0.13
C SER A 248 -14.01 -9.22 -0.18
N VAL A 249 -15.12 -9.90 0.15
CA VAL A 249 -16.47 -9.47 -0.24
C VAL A 249 -17.45 -9.56 0.94
N PRO A 250 -17.93 -8.43 1.48
CA PRO A 250 -17.40 -7.07 1.28
C PRO A 250 -16.02 -6.89 1.93
N SER A 251 -15.27 -5.89 1.46
CA SER A 251 -13.99 -5.45 2.06
C SER A 251 -14.18 -5.16 3.56
N ARG A 252 -13.51 -5.96 4.41
CA ARG A 252 -13.55 -5.84 5.89
C ARG A 252 -12.22 -6.28 6.48
N LEU A 253 -11.69 -5.51 7.42
CA LEU A 253 -10.57 -5.95 8.26
C LEU A 253 -11.11 -6.72 9.47
N PHE A 254 -10.47 -7.85 9.78
CA PHE A 254 -10.57 -8.52 11.07
C PHE A 254 -9.20 -8.52 11.72
N PHE A 255 -9.14 -8.27 13.02
CA PHE A 255 -7.91 -8.28 13.81
C PHE A 255 -8.16 -8.93 15.17
N ARG A 256 -7.14 -9.58 15.72
CA ARG A 256 -7.17 -10.25 17.02
C ARG A 256 -6.47 -9.36 18.06
N ASP A 257 -7.15 -9.02 19.15
CA ASP A 257 -6.55 -8.24 20.24
C ASP A 257 -5.87 -9.16 21.27
N SER A 258 -5.61 -8.67 22.48
CA SER A 258 -4.98 -9.45 23.56
C SER A 258 -5.96 -10.36 24.32
N SER A 259 -7.25 -10.34 23.99
CA SER A 259 -8.31 -11.14 24.62
C SER A 259 -8.86 -12.26 23.74
N GLY A 260 -8.75 -12.17 22.40
CA GLY A 260 -9.10 -13.21 21.43
C GLY A 260 -9.71 -12.68 20.15
#